data_AF-D1QUE9-F1
#
_entry.id   AF-D1QUE9-F1
#
_cell.length_a   1.000
_cell.length_b   1.000
_cell.length_c   1.000
_cell.angle_alpha   90.00
_cell.angle_beta   90.00
_cell.angle_gamma   90.00
#
_symmetry.space_group_name_H-M   'P 1'
#
loop_
_entity.id
_entity.type
_entity.pdbx_description
1 polymer ?
#
loop_
_entity_poly.entity_id
_entity_poly.type
_entity_poly.pdbx_seq_one_letter_code
_entity_poly.pdbx_strand_id
1 'polypeptide(L)' 'MICCVDGLKDFPDAIQSVFPNTSVQLCIVHQIHSSIKHVGSKHQKEFLWDLKTVYGAVSKETAETQLDTLDSK' A
#
# COMPACT_ATOMS: atom_id res chain seq x y z
N MET A 1 10.51 15.36 -5.31
CA MET A 1 10.77 13.95 -5.70
C MET A 1 10.05 13.06 -4.71
N ILE A 2 9.47 11.93 -5.16
CA ILE A 2 8.89 10.91 -4.29
C ILE A 2 9.72 9.64 -4.43
N CYS A 3 10.08 9.02 -3.31
CA CYS A 3 10.74 7.71 -3.29
C CYS A 3 9.80 6.69 -2.64
N CYS A 4 9.45 5.65 -3.39
CA CYS A 4 8.63 4.55 -2.89
C CYS A 4 9.53 3.41 -2.41
N VAL A 5 9.47 3.08 -1.12
CA VAL A 5 10.29 2.03 -0.50
C VAL A 5 9.43 0.87 -0.02
N ASP A 6 10.01 -0.31 0.12
CA ASP A 6 9.35 -1.54 0.54
C ASP A 6 9.18 -1.68 2.08
N GLY A 7 9.72 -0.73 2.85
CA GLY A 7 9.65 -0.72 4.32
C GLY A 7 10.91 -1.26 5.00
N LEU A 8 12.03 -1.36 4.29
CA LEU A 8 13.33 -1.66 4.88
C LEU A 8 13.70 -0.66 5.98
N LYS A 9 14.14 -1.20 7.12
CA LYS A 9 14.59 -0.42 8.27
C LYS A 9 15.79 0.46 7.87
N ASP A 10 15.84 1.66 8.42
CA ASP A 10 16.92 2.66 8.25
C ASP A 10 17.10 3.19 6.81
N PHE A 11 16.40 2.62 5.82
CA PHE A 11 16.46 3.06 4.42
C PHE A 11 15.79 4.43 4.17
N PRO A 12 14.62 4.76 4.76
CA PRO A 12 14.06 6.11 4.68
C PRO A 12 15.00 7.20 5.22
N ASP A 13 15.75 6.89 6.28
CA ASP A 13 16.70 7.83 6.91
C ASP A 13 17.92 8.04 6.01
N ALA A 14 18.44 6.97 5.41
CA ALA A 14 19.53 7.04 4.44
C ALA A 14 19.14 7.90 3.21
N ILE A 15 17.91 7.76 2.69
CA ILE A 15 17.43 8.56 1.57
C ILE A 15 17.31 10.03 1.97
N GLN A 16 16.74 10.35 3.13
CA GLN A 16 16.59 11.73 3.61
C GLN A 16 17.93 12.40 3.90
N SER A 17 18.95 11.64 4.33
CA SER A 17 20.30 12.17 4.54
C SER A 17 20.95 12.69 3.25
N VAL A 18 20.64 12.10 2.10
CA VAL A 18 21.20 12.50 0.78
C VAL A 18 20.24 13.43 0.04
N PHE A 19 18.94 13.21 0.20
CA PHE A 19 17.88 13.94 -0.47
C PHE A 19 16.86 14.47 0.56
N PRO A 20 17.19 15.56 1.29
CA PRO A 20 16.38 16.05 2.42
C PRO A 20 14.98 16.53 2.02
N ASN A 21 14.77 16.89 0.75
CA ASN A 21 13.48 17.36 0.23
C ASN A 21 12.67 16.24 -0.46
N THR A 22 13.11 14.98 -0.40
CA THR A 22 12.40 13.84 -0.99
C THR A 22 11.34 13.32 -0.03
N SER A 23 10.10 13.23 -0.49
CA SER A 23 9.04 12.55 0.25
C SER A 23 9.23 11.04 0.12
N VAL A 24 9.48 10.36 1.24
CA VAL A 24 9.57 8.89 1.29
C VAL A 24 8.18 8.33 1.60
N GLN A 25 7.73 7.36 0.81
CA GLN A 25 6.44 6.69 0.97
C GLN A 25 6.61 5.19 0.88
N LEU A 26 5.71 4.44 1.50
CA LEU A 26 5.66 2.99 1.32
C LEU A 26 5.10 2.66 -0.07
N CYS A 27 5.75 1.72 -0.75
CA CYS A 27 5.38 1.31 -2.09
C CYS A 27 4.12 0.43 -2.04
N ILE A 28 3.01 0.95 -2.57
CA ILE A 28 1.73 0.23 -2.62
C ILE A 28 1.84 -1.12 -3.35
N VAL A 29 2.68 -1.24 -4.37
CA VAL A 29 2.88 -2.50 -5.11
C VAL A 29 3.49 -3.58 -4.19
N HIS A 30 4.48 -3.21 -3.38
CA HIS A 30 5.08 -4.12 -2.40
C HIS A 30 4.08 -4.48 -1.29
N GLN A 31 3.27 -3.52 -0.84
CA GLN A 31 2.21 -3.77 0.15
C GLN A 31 1.18 -4.76 -0.39
N ILE A 32 0.63 -4.54 -1.60
CA ILE A 32 -0.33 -5.45 -2.25
C ILE A 32 0.28 -6.85 -2.40
N HIS A 33 1.51 -6.93 -2.94
CA HIS A 33 2.19 -8.21 -3.13
C HIS A 33 2.44 -8.95 -1.80
N SER A 34 2.72 -8.23 -0.72
CA SER A 34 2.85 -8.82 0.61
C SER A 34 1.51 -9.33 1.14
N SER A 35 0.43 -8.54 0.99
CA SER A 35 -0.90 -8.89 1.47
C SER A 35 -1.47 -10.15 0.80
N ILE A 36 -1.37 -10.27 -0.54
CA ILE A 36 -1.93 -11.42 -1.28
C ILE A 36 -1.33 -12.77 -0.92
N LYS A 37 -0.13 -12.81 -0.31
CA LYS A 37 0.51 -14.05 0.16
C LYS A 37 -0.31 -14.74 1.24
N HIS A 38 -1.12 -13.98 1.97
CA HIS A 38 -1.98 -14.47 3.03
C HIS A 38 -3.38 -14.87 2.53
N VAL A 39 -3.66 -14.64 1.24
CA VAL A 39 -4.96 -14.94 0.62
C VAL A 39 -4.84 -16.22 -0.18
N GLY A 40 -5.74 -17.18 0.08
CA GLY A 40 -5.79 -18.44 -0.67
C GLY A 40 -5.96 -18.19 -2.18
N SER A 41 -5.23 -18.92 -3.02
CA SER A 41 -5.14 -18.65 -4.47
C SER A 41 -6.49 -18.53 -5.20
N LYS A 42 -7.51 -19.26 -4.72
CA LYS A 42 -8.89 -19.21 -5.26
C LYS A 42 -9.57 -17.84 -5.06
N HIS A 43 -9.21 -17.12 -4.01
CA HIS A 43 -9.82 -15.85 -3.60
C HIS A 43 -8.97 -14.63 -3.97
N GLN A 44 -7.73 -14.82 -4.41
CA GLN A 44 -6.80 -13.71 -4.73
C GLN A 44 -7.38 -12.74 -5.77
N LYS A 45 -8.08 -13.25 -6.79
CA LYS A 45 -8.66 -12.40 -7.83
C LYS A 45 -9.77 -11.50 -7.28
N GLU A 46 -10.65 -12.06 -6.46
CA GLU A 46 -11.74 -11.33 -5.80
C GLU A 46 -11.20 -10.30 -4.81
N PHE A 47 -10.26 -10.73 -3.96
CA PHE A 47 -9.58 -9.85 -3.02
C PHE A 47 -8.87 -8.68 -3.70
N LEU A 48 -8.20 -8.91 -4.83
CA LEU A 48 -7.55 -7.84 -5.60
C LEU A 48 -8.55 -6.85 -6.22
N TRP A 49 -9.74 -7.31 -6.60
CA TRP A 49 -10.80 -6.43 -7.09
C TRP A 49 -11.35 -5.53 -5.98
N ASP A 50 -11.58 -6.10 -4.80
CA ASP A 50 -12.01 -5.33 -3.64
C ASP A 50 -10.91 -4.36 -3.18
N LEU A 51 -9.66 -4.81 -3.09
CA LEU A 51 -8.52 -3.97 -2.69
C LEU A 51 -8.31 -2.79 -3.65
N LYS A 52 -8.69 -2.94 -4.93
CA LYS A 52 -8.65 -1.86 -5.91
C LYS A 52 -9.58 -0.70 -5.58
N THR A 53 -10.69 -0.93 -4.87
CA THR A 53 -11.57 0.17 -4.44
C THR A 53 -10.92 1.03 -3.36
N VAL A 54 -9.99 0.46 -2.58
CA VAL A 54 -9.22 1.17 -1.55
C VAL A 54 -8.19 2.10 -2.19
N TYR A 55 -7.24 1.57 -2.96
CA TYR A 55 -6.16 2.40 -3.53
C TYR A 55 -6.60 3.22 -4.76
N GLY A 56 -7.76 2.91 -5.34
CA GLY A 56 -8.38 3.67 -6.43
C GLY A 56 -9.33 4.78 -5.96
N ALA A 57 -9.51 4.97 -4.65
CA ALA A 57 -10.41 5.97 -4.09
C ALA A 57 -9.95 7.41 -4.39
N VAL A 58 -10.92 8.32 -4.55
CA VAL A 58 -10.69 9.73 -4.89
C VAL A 58 -10.25 10.58 -3.68
N SER A 59 -10.58 10.14 -2.47
CA SER A 59 -10.21 10.80 -1.22
C SER A 59 -9.75 9.78 -0.19
N LYS A 60 -8.99 10.25 0.80
CA LYS A 60 -8.52 9.44 1.91
C LYS A 60 -9.70 8.82 2.70
N GLU A 61 -10.73 9.62 3.00
CA GLU A 61 -11.92 9.15 3.72
C GLU A 61 -12.65 8.02 2.96
N THR A 62 -12.71 8.14 1.63
CA THR A 62 -13.30 7.08 0.79
C THR A 62 -12.44 5.82 0.84
N ALA A 63 -11.11 5.96 0.79
CA ALA A 63 -10.19 4.82 0.91
C ALA A 63 -10.35 4.10 2.26
N GLU A 64 -10.44 4.85 3.36
CA GLU A 64 -10.65 4.31 4.72
C GLU A 64 -11.98 3.55 4.80
N THR A 65 -13.07 4.13 4.30
CA THR A 65 -14.39 3.46 4.27
C THR A 65 -14.37 2.15 3.47
N GLN A 66 -13.69 2.14 2.32
CA GLN A 66 -13.55 0.94 1.49
C GLN A 66 -12.65 -0.12 2.16
N LEU A 67 -11.64 0.31 2.90
CA LEU A 67 -10.77 -0.58 3.67
C LEU A 67 -11.55 -1.26 4.81
N ASP A 68 -12.37 -0.52 5.55
CA ASP A 68 -13.24 -1.07 6.60
C ASP A 68 -14.25 -2.08 6.03
N THR A 69 -14.76 -1.80 4.82
CA THR A 69 -15.67 -2.70 4.10
C THR A 69 -14.96 -3.99 3.66
N LEU A 70 -13.68 -3.91 3.27
CA LEU A 70 -12.85 -5.06 2.92
C LEU A 70 -12.56 -5.95 4.16
N ASP A 71 -12.26 -5.35 5.30
CA ASP A 71 -11.95 -6.05 6.56
C ASP A 71 -13.17 -6.81 7.12
N SER A 72 -14.37 -6.26 6.92
CA SER A 72 -15.62 -6.84 7.40
C SER A 72 -16.13 -8.04 6.57
N LYS A 73 -15.40 -8.46 5.53
CA LYS A 73 -15.75 -9.59 4.65
C LYS A 73 -15.04 -10.88 5.07
#